data_AF-A0A259RLF6-F1
#
_entry.id   AF-A0A259RLF6-F1
#
_cell.length_a   1.000
_cell.length_b   1.000
_cell.length_c   1.000
_cell.angle_alpha   90.00
_cell.angle_beta   90.00
_cell.angle_gamma   90.00
#
_symmetry.space_group_name_H-M   'P 1'
#
loop_
_entity.id
_entity.type
_entity.pdbx_description
1 polymer ?
#
loop_
_entity_poly.entity_id
_entity_poly.type
_entity_poly.pdbx_seq_one_letter_code
_entity_poly.pdbx_strand_id
1 'polypeptide(L)'
;MNAVEVADRLRAFIALLGQPLACLDIETTGSHTERDRITEIGIVTLHPDGTQSNWSCLIHPGCAIPARITTLTGITNEMVADQPVFAHRAQALLERLENHIVIAHN
;
A
#
# COMPACT_ATOMS: atom_id res chain seq x y z
N MET A 1 22.64 -17.42 -9.04
CA MET A 1 21.86 -16.36 -9.69
C MET A 1 22.16 -15.07 -8.97
N ASN A 2 22.59 -14.03 -9.67
CA ASN A 2 22.87 -12.73 -9.07
C ASN A 2 21.59 -11.87 -9.03
N ALA A 3 21.63 -10.72 -8.32
CA ALA A 3 20.46 -9.85 -8.17
C ALA A 3 19.92 -9.30 -9.50
N VAL A 4 20.79 -9.09 -10.49
CA VAL A 4 20.41 -8.59 -11.82
C VAL A 4 19.61 -9.64 -12.58
N GLU A 5 20.07 -10.89 -12.59
CA GLU A 5 19.37 -12.02 -13.24
C GLU A 5 17.99 -12.27 -12.62
N VAL A 6 17.86 -12.10 -11.30
CA VAL A 6 16.55 -12.22 -10.62
C VAL A 6 15.61 -11.10 -11.05
N ALA A 7 16.09 -9.85 -11.10
CA ALA A 7 15.30 -8.70 -11.52
C ALA A 7 14.83 -8.84 -12.98
N ASP A 8 15.69 -9.29 -13.88
CA ASP A 8 15.34 -9.47 -15.29
C ASP A 8 14.30 -10.57 -15.48
N ARG A 9 14.41 -11.69 -14.75
CA ARG A 9 13.39 -12.75 -14.76
C ARG A 9 12.06 -12.27 -14.20
N LEU A 10 12.07 -11.45 -13.15
CA LEU A 10 10.86 -10.84 -12.60
C LEU A 10 10.21 -9.90 -13.62
N ARG A 11 10.97 -9.04 -14.29
CA ARG A 11 10.45 -8.17 -15.36
C ARG A 11 9.83 -8.98 -16.50
N ALA A 12 10.52 -10.01 -16.97
CA ALA A 12 10.00 -10.88 -18.02
C ALA A 12 8.71 -11.59 -17.58
N PHE A 13 8.65 -12.05 -16.34
CA PHE A 13 7.42 -12.64 -15.78
C PHE A 13 6.28 -11.64 -15.73
N ILE A 14 6.52 -10.42 -15.26
CA ILE A 14 5.49 -9.35 -15.19
C ILE A 14 4.98 -9.00 -16.59
N ALA A 15 5.88 -8.91 -17.59
CA ALA A 15 5.50 -8.70 -18.98
C ALA A 15 4.55 -9.78 -19.51
N LEU A 16 4.75 -11.04 -19.10
CA LEU A 16 3.88 -12.17 -19.49
C LEU A 16 2.48 -12.12 -18.86
N LEU A 17 2.29 -11.42 -17.73
CA LEU A 17 0.97 -11.29 -17.10
C LEU A 17 0.01 -10.40 -17.91
N GLY A 18 0.55 -9.51 -18.76
CA GLY A 18 -0.25 -8.59 -19.57
C GLY A 18 -1.02 -7.52 -18.77
N GLN A 19 -0.86 -7.50 -17.45
CA GLN A 19 -1.47 -6.54 -16.52
C GLN A 19 -0.43 -6.07 -15.50
N PRO A 20 -0.51 -4.83 -15.00
CA PRO A 20 0.39 -4.37 -13.96
C PRO A 20 0.14 -5.09 -12.63
N LEU A 21 1.21 -5.29 -11.85
CA LEU A 21 1.12 -5.77 -10.47
C LEU A 21 1.07 -4.58 -9.53
N ALA A 22 0.09 -4.53 -8.62
CA ALA A 22 0.03 -3.55 -7.55
C ALA A 22 0.36 -4.23 -6.21
N CYS A 23 1.59 -4.02 -5.73
CA CYS A 23 2.03 -4.47 -4.42
C CYS A 23 1.51 -3.50 -3.36
N LEU A 24 0.54 -3.93 -2.57
CA LEU A 24 -0.19 -3.16 -1.57
C LEU A 24 0.30 -3.50 -0.17
N ASP A 25 0.53 -2.47 0.63
CA ASP A 25 0.82 -2.56 2.06
C ASP A 25 -0.02 -1.54 2.85
N ILE A 26 -0.39 -1.88 4.08
CA ILE A 26 -1.32 -1.09 4.90
C ILE A 26 -0.86 -1.07 6.36
N GLU A 27 -0.75 0.13 6.91
CA GLU A 27 -0.59 0.32 8.35
C GLU A 27 -1.92 0.65 9.02
N THR A 28 -2.12 0.14 10.23
CA THR A 28 -3.39 0.21 10.94
C THR A 28 -3.22 0.55 12.42
N THR A 29 -4.29 0.99 13.08
CA THR A 29 -4.31 1.23 14.54
C THR A 29 -4.26 -0.05 15.39
N GLY A 30 -4.13 -1.22 14.76
CA GLY A 30 -4.12 -2.54 15.40
C GLY A 30 -4.56 -3.65 14.44
N SER A 31 -4.54 -4.90 14.88
CA SER A 31 -4.74 -6.08 14.03
C SER A 31 -6.17 -6.65 13.99
N HIS A 32 -7.19 -5.93 14.48
CA HIS A 32 -8.58 -6.41 14.46
C HIS A 32 -9.41 -5.64 13.42
N THR A 33 -9.78 -6.34 12.35
CA THR A 33 -10.47 -5.78 11.17
C THR A 33 -11.80 -5.08 11.47
N GLU A 34 -12.54 -5.48 12.51
CA GLU A 34 -13.83 -4.88 12.85
C GLU A 34 -13.71 -3.55 13.60
N ARG A 35 -12.62 -3.34 14.36
CA ARG A 35 -12.46 -2.18 15.25
C ARG A 35 -11.35 -1.24 14.78
N ASP A 36 -10.23 -1.79 14.34
CA ASP A 36 -9.02 -1.04 14.04
C ASP A 36 -9.15 -0.38 12.65
N ARG A 37 -8.43 0.72 12.47
CA ARG A 37 -8.62 1.63 11.33
C ARG A 37 -7.32 1.79 10.57
N ILE A 38 -7.41 2.09 9.27
CA ILE A 38 -6.24 2.33 8.42
C ILE A 38 -5.61 3.68 8.77
N THR A 39 -4.28 3.71 8.86
CA THR A 39 -3.46 4.92 9.07
C THR A 39 -2.59 5.26 7.87
N GLU A 40 -2.20 4.26 7.07
CA GLU A 40 -1.43 4.46 5.83
C GLU A 40 -1.81 3.41 4.78
N ILE A 41 -1.70 3.79 3.50
CA ILE A 41 -1.72 2.87 2.37
C ILE A 41 -0.49 3.13 1.50
N GLY A 42 0.28 2.09 1.18
CA GLY A 42 1.39 2.11 0.24
C GLY A 42 1.12 1.20 -0.95
N ILE A 43 1.45 1.67 -2.16
CA ILE A 43 1.33 0.91 -3.40
C ILE A 43 2.62 1.08 -4.21
N VAL A 44 3.21 -0.05 -4.58
CA VAL A 44 4.23 -0.12 -5.63
C VAL A 44 3.62 -0.84 -6.82
N THR A 45 3.54 -0.16 -7.96
CA THR A 45 3.05 -0.74 -9.21
C THR A 45 4.21 -1.10 -10.12
N LEU A 46 4.23 -2.35 -10.60
CA LEU A 46 5.15 -2.85 -11.62
C LEU A 46 4.39 -3.07 -12.93
N HIS A 47 4.78 -2.34 -13.98
CA HIS A 47 4.09 -2.35 -15.26
C HIS A 47 4.69 -3.40 -16.22
N PRO A 48 3.91 -3.94 -17.17
CA PRO A 48 4.39 -4.91 -18.17
C PRO A 48 5.51 -4.38 -19.07
N ASP A 49 5.61 -3.06 -19.24
CA ASP A 49 6.67 -2.40 -20.00
C ASP A 49 8.00 -2.26 -19.20
N GLY A 50 8.02 -2.76 -17.97
CA GLY A 50 9.18 -2.72 -17.08
C GLY A 50 9.29 -1.44 -16.24
N THR A 51 8.37 -0.48 -16.39
CA THR A 51 8.34 0.72 -15.55
C THR A 51 7.76 0.44 -14.16
N GLN A 52 8.08 1.30 -13.20
CA GLN A 52 7.61 1.24 -11.83
C GLN A 52 7.03 2.59 -11.42
N SER A 53 5.93 2.57 -10.66
CA SER A 53 5.40 3.75 -9.97
C SER A 53 5.13 3.45 -8.51
N ASN A 54 5.26 4.47 -7.66
CA ASN A 54 5.02 4.37 -6.23
C ASN A 54 3.98 5.40 -5.82
N TRP A 55 3.09 5.02 -4.92
CA TRP A 55 2.10 5.91 -4.33
C TRP A 55 1.90 5.55 -2.87
N SER A 56 1.79 6.55 -2.00
CA SER A 56 1.36 6.33 -0.63
C SER A 56 0.51 7.49 -0.14
N CYS A 57 -0.29 7.23 0.90
CA CYS A 57 -0.96 8.29 1.63
C CYS A 57 -1.16 7.93 3.09
N LEU A 58 -1.03 8.94 3.95
CA LEU A 58 -1.54 8.89 5.31
C LEU A 58 -3.05 9.12 5.33
N ILE A 59 -3.71 8.51 6.30
CA ILE A 59 -5.16 8.52 6.47
C ILE A 59 -5.48 8.86 7.91
N HIS A 60 -6.43 9.78 8.11
CA HIS A 60 -6.98 10.05 9.44
C HIS A 60 -7.88 8.87 9.86
N PRO A 61 -7.50 8.08 10.88
CA PRO A 61 -8.23 6.85 11.22
C PRO A 61 -9.58 7.11 11.92
N GLY A 62 -9.84 8.33 12.39
CA GLY A 62 -11.06 8.66 13.14
C GLY A 62 -11.01 8.24 14.62
N CYS A 63 -9.86 7.76 15.09
CA CYS A 63 -9.59 7.34 16.46
C CYS A 63 -8.12 7.58 16.83
N ALA A 64 -7.78 7.47 18.12
CA ALA A 64 -6.38 7.60 18.55
C ALA A 64 -5.57 6.35 18.16
N ILE A 65 -4.37 6.57 17.61
CA ILE A 65 -3.37 5.52 17.38
C ILE A 65 -2.75 5.14 18.74
N PRO A 66 -2.83 3.86 19.16
CA PRO A 66 -2.23 3.43 20.42
C PRO A 66 -0.71 3.58 20.42
N ALA A 67 -0.10 3.94 21.55
CA ALA A 67 1.35 4.16 21.66
C ALA A 67 2.19 2.98 21.15
N ARG A 68 1.77 1.73 21.44
CA ARG A 68 2.47 0.54 20.93
C ARG A 68 2.51 0.47 19.40
N ILE A 69 1.46 0.96 18.74
CA ILE A 69 1.33 0.95 17.28
C ILE A 69 2.19 2.06 16.71
N THR A 70 2.15 3.26 17.31
CA THR A 70 3.09 4.33 16.94
C THR A 70 4.55 3.90 17.09
N THR A 71 4.90 3.12 18.11
CA THR A 71 6.25 2.55 18.25
C THR A 71 6.57 1.54 17.15
N LEU A 72 5.59 0.73 16.72
CA LEU A 72 5.78 -0.30 15.71
C LEU A 72 5.90 0.29 14.29
N THR A 73 5.03 1.25 13.94
CA THR A 73 4.88 1.76 12.58
C THR A 73 5.57 3.11 12.38
N GLY A 74 5.86 3.85 13.46
CA GLY A 74 6.37 5.22 13.41
C GLY A 74 5.30 6.29 13.13
N ILE A 75 4.04 5.90 12.88
CA ILE A 75 2.97 6.84 12.55
C ILE A 75 2.36 7.41 13.84
N THR A 76 2.44 8.73 14.00
CA THR A 76 1.91 9.45 15.16
C THR A 76 0.50 10.01 14.90
N ASN A 77 -0.22 10.34 15.97
CA ASN A 77 -1.54 10.97 15.87
C ASN A 77 -1.47 12.33 15.16
N GLU A 78 -0.39 13.06 15.34
CA GLU A 78 -0.15 14.38 14.73
C GLU A 78 0.04 14.27 13.22
N MET A 79 0.73 13.24 12.73
CA MET A 79 0.95 13.01 11.30
C MET A 79 -0.35 12.80 10.52
N VAL A 80 -1.35 12.18 11.18
CA VAL A 80 -2.63 11.82 10.55
C VAL A 80 -3.75 12.83 10.84
N ALA A 81 -3.55 13.78 11.77
CA ALA A 81 -4.60 14.68 12.26
C ALA A 81 -5.29 15.50 11.16
N ASP A 82 -4.52 16.00 10.19
CA ASP A 82 -5.03 16.83 9.09
C ASP A 82 -5.24 16.03 7.78
N GLN A 83 -5.12 14.70 7.83
CA GLN A 83 -5.27 13.87 6.65
C GLN A 83 -6.75 13.56 6.35
N PRO A 84 -7.11 13.25 5.10
CA PRO A 84 -8.45 12.78 4.80
C PRO A 84 -8.73 11.42 5.45
N VAL A 85 -9.98 11.21 5.87
CA VAL A 85 -10.46 9.88 6.28
C VAL A 85 -10.51 8.91 5.09
N PHE A 86 -10.51 7.60 5.36
CA PHE A 86 -10.50 6.57 4.32
C PHE A 86 -11.62 6.73 3.29
N ALA A 87 -12.83 7.14 3.71
CA ALA A 87 -13.96 7.34 2.80
C ALA A 87 -13.66 8.34 1.66
N HIS A 88 -12.80 9.34 1.91
CA HIS A 88 -12.39 10.31 0.88
C HIS A 88 -11.28 9.77 -0.04
N ARG A 89 -10.61 8.67 0.35
CA ARG A 89 -9.52 8.03 -0.41
C ARG A 89 -9.97 6.78 -1.15
N ALA A 90 -11.06 6.14 -0.73
CA ALA A 90 -11.52 4.85 -1.24
C ALA A 90 -11.67 4.83 -2.77
N GLN A 91 -12.27 5.86 -3.35
CA GLN A 91 -12.45 5.95 -4.80
C GLN A 91 -11.12 6.05 -5.54
N ALA A 92 -10.22 6.94 -5.10
CA ALA A 92 -8.89 7.10 -5.70
C ALA A 92 -8.02 5.84 -5.54
N LEU A 93 -8.20 5.11 -4.44
CA LEU A 93 -7.56 3.80 -4.24
C LEU A 93 -8.10 2.77 -5.23
N LEU A 94 -9.43 2.67 -5.38
CA LEU A 94 -10.03 1.74 -6.32
C LEU A 94 -9.55 1.99 -7.76
N GLU A 95 -9.54 3.25 -8.20
CA GLU A 95 -9.03 3.64 -9.53
C GLU A 95 -7.55 3.26 -9.75
N ARG A 96 -6.75 3.23 -8.67
CA ARG A 96 -5.34 2.80 -8.74
C ARG A 96 -5.17 1.30 -8.84
N LEU A 97 -6.10 0.54 -8.27
CA LEU A 97 -6.05 -0.92 -8.24
C LEU A 97 -6.83 -1.54 -9.42
N GLU A 98 -7.70 -0.76 -10.07
CA GLU A 98 -8.51 -1.23 -11.19
C GLU A 98 -7.63 -1.75 -12.33
N ASN A 99 -7.97 -2.93 -12.87
CA ASN A 99 -7.20 -3.64 -13.90
C ASN A 99 -5.77 -4.06 -13.52
N HIS A 100 -5.40 -3.97 -12.23
CA HIS A 100 -4.13 -4.46 -11.70
C HIS A 100 -4.32 -5.81 -11.01
N ILE A 101 -3.29 -6.65 -11.04
CA ILE A 101 -3.22 -7.81 -10.14
C ILE A 101 -2.72 -7.30 -8.80
N VAL A 102 -3.58 -7.35 -7.78
CA VAL A 102 -3.24 -6.89 -6.43
C VAL A 102 -2.50 -7.99 -5.68
N ILE A 103 -1.35 -7.63 -5.10
CA ILE A 103 -0.49 -8.52 -4.31
C ILE A 103 -0.28 -7.86 -2.95
N ALA A 104 -0.43 -8.63 -1.88
CA ALA A 104 -0.09 -8.22 -0.52
C ALA A 104 0.56 -9.38 0.21
N HIS A 105 1.40 -9.08 1.20
CA HIS A 105 1.99 -10.05 2.12
C HIS A 105 1.47 -9.78 3.52
N ASN A 106 1.30 -10.83 4.33
CA ASN A 106 0.81 -10.75 5.70
C ASN A 106 1.90 -11.20 6.67
#